data_AF-A0A8S7EBL6-F1
#
_entry.id   AF-A0A8S7EBL6-F1
#
_cell.length_a   1.000
_cell.length_b   1.000
_cell.length_c   1.000
_cell.angle_alpha   90.00
_cell.angle_beta   90.00
_cell.angle_gamma   90.00
#
_symmetry.space_group_name_H-M   'P 1'
#
loop_
_entity.id
_entity.type
_entity.pdbx_description
1 polymer ?
#
loop_
_entity_poly.entity_id
_entity_poly.type
_entity_poly.pdbx_seq_one_letter_code
_entity_poly.pdbx_strand_id
1 'polypeptide(L)'
;MTDTHSIAQPFEAEVSPANNRQLTVSYASRYPDYSRIPAITLKGQWLEAAGFATGTPVNVKVMEGCIVLTAQPPAAEESELMQSLRQVCKLSARKQRQVQDFIGVISSKTPR
;
A
#
# COMPACT_ATOMS: atom_id res chain seq x y z
N MET A 1 -25.38 -21.69 -23.81
CA MET A 1 -25.27 -20.23 -23.61
C MET A 1 -24.65 -20.06 -22.23
N THR A 2 -23.37 -19.71 -22.19
CA THR A 2 -22.57 -19.59 -20.96
C THR A 2 -22.63 -18.15 -20.48
N ASP A 3 -23.40 -17.88 -19.43
CA ASP A 3 -23.35 -16.60 -18.74
C ASP A 3 -22.43 -16.72 -17.52
N THR A 4 -21.23 -16.20 -17.74
CA THR A 4 -20.15 -16.06 -16.76
C THR A 4 -20.53 -14.97 -15.75
N HIS A 5 -20.96 -15.38 -14.55
CA HIS A 5 -21.15 -14.45 -13.44
C HIS A 5 -19.80 -14.13 -12.78
N SER A 6 -19.24 -13.00 -13.18
CA SER A 6 -18.05 -12.38 -12.58
C SER A 6 -18.28 -12.15 -11.08
N ILE A 7 -17.63 -12.96 -10.24
CA ILE A 7 -17.57 -12.73 -8.79
C ILE A 7 -16.45 -11.70 -8.57
N ALA A 8 -16.75 -10.43 -8.86
CA ALA A 8 -16.00 -9.35 -8.25
C ALA A 8 -16.48 -9.26 -6.80
N GLN A 9 -15.78 -9.94 -5.88
CA GLN A 9 -15.92 -9.63 -4.47
C GLN A 9 -15.60 -8.14 -4.31
N PRO A 10 -16.54 -7.30 -3.83
CA PRO A 10 -16.17 -5.97 -3.41
C PRO A 10 -15.11 -6.15 -2.34
N PHE A 11 -13.93 -5.58 -2.58
CA PHE A 11 -12.98 -5.39 -1.50
C PHE A 11 -13.73 -4.54 -0.47
N GLU A 12 -14.13 -5.14 0.64
CA GLU A 12 -14.57 -4.36 1.78
C GLU A 12 -13.32 -3.62 2.25
N ALA A 13 -13.16 -2.38 1.79
CA ALA A 13 -12.28 -1.45 2.47
C ALA A 13 -12.84 -1.36 3.88
N GLU A 14 -12.13 -1.96 4.84
CA GLU A 14 -12.47 -1.99 6.26
C GLU A 14 -12.30 -0.58 6.85
N VAL A 15 -13.10 0.37 6.36
CA VAL A 15 -13.24 1.71 6.92
C VAL A 15 -14.37 1.59 7.93
N SER A 16 -14.03 1.14 9.13
CA SER A 16 -14.99 1.19 10.24
C SER A 16 -15.43 2.65 10.44
N PRO A 17 -16.73 2.93 10.66
CA PRO A 17 -17.22 4.31 10.85
C PRO A 17 -16.55 5.05 12.02
N ALA A 18 -15.91 4.31 12.93
CA ALA A 18 -15.08 4.85 14.01
C ALA A 18 -13.80 5.56 13.53
N ASN A 19 -13.34 5.34 12.29
CA ASN A 19 -12.13 5.96 11.75
C ASN A 19 -12.42 7.16 10.82
N ASN A 20 -13.70 7.51 10.62
CA ASN A 20 -14.07 8.71 9.86
C ASN A 20 -13.81 9.97 10.69
N ARG A 21 -12.93 10.83 10.19
CA ARG A 21 -12.57 12.10 10.83
C ARG A 21 -13.09 13.27 10.00
N GLN A 22 -13.96 14.09 10.58
CA GLN A 22 -14.47 15.30 9.93
C GLN A 22 -13.44 16.43 10.08
N LEU A 23 -13.09 17.06 8.97
CA LEU A 23 -12.15 18.17 8.92
C LEU A 23 -12.70 19.28 8.03
N THR A 24 -12.39 20.52 8.37
CA THR A 24 -12.76 21.69 7.58
C THR A 24 -11.52 22.22 6.87
N VAL A 25 -11.68 22.60 5.61
CA VAL A 25 -10.62 23.26 4.83
C VAL A 25 -10.26 24.57 5.53
N SER A 26 -8.99 24.73 5.90
CA SER A 26 -8.44 25.94 6.49
C SER A 26 -7.67 26.73 5.45
N TYR A 27 -6.91 27.75 5.89
CA TYR A 27 -5.98 28.47 5.01
C TYR A 27 -4.56 28.39 5.55
N ALA A 28 -3.58 28.50 4.64
CA ALA A 28 -2.18 28.77 4.95
C ALA A 28 -1.79 30.08 4.26
N SER A 29 -1.08 30.95 4.97
CA SER A 29 -0.51 32.18 4.41
C SER A 29 0.98 32.02 4.16
N ARG A 30 1.47 32.48 3.01
CA ARG A 30 2.92 32.58 2.75
C ARG A 30 3.37 34.03 2.88
N TYR A 31 4.61 34.22 3.35
CA TYR A 31 5.28 35.52 3.38
C TYR A 31 6.04 35.73 2.08
N PRO A 32 6.10 36.95 1.50
CA PRO A 32 5.68 38.26 2.03
C PRO A 32 4.28 38.73 1.62
N ASP A 33 3.60 38.02 0.73
CA ASP A 33 2.34 38.43 0.11
C ASP A 33 1.11 38.20 1.01
N TYR A 34 1.25 37.41 2.08
CA TYR A 34 0.20 37.06 3.05
C TYR A 34 -1.10 36.54 2.41
N SER A 35 -1.01 36.04 1.17
CA SER A 35 -2.14 35.50 0.44
C SER A 35 -2.68 34.26 1.14
N ARG A 36 -4.01 34.17 1.28
CA ARG A 36 -4.66 33.01 1.91
C ARG A 36 -4.86 31.92 0.86
N ILE A 37 -4.11 30.83 1.02
CA ILE A 37 -4.20 29.65 0.15
C ILE A 37 -5.00 28.58 0.90
N PRO A 38 -6.01 27.93 0.29
CA PRO A 38 -6.74 26.85 0.93
C PRO A 38 -5.80 25.70 1.29
N ALA A 39 -5.96 25.15 2.49
CA ALA A 39 -5.11 24.11 3.03
C ALA A 39 -5.92 23.08 3.82
N ILE A 40 -5.55 21.81 3.70
CA ILE A 40 -6.08 20.72 4.52
C ILE A 40 -4.96 20.29 5.46
N THR A 41 -5.23 20.35 6.77
CA THR A 41 -4.25 19.99 7.80
C THR A 41 -4.69 18.71 8.49
N LEU A 42 -4.01 17.59 8.22
CA LEU A 42 -4.20 16.33 8.92
C LEU A 42 -3.22 16.27 10.11
N LYS A 43 -3.73 16.04 11.33
CA LYS A 43 -2.89 15.93 12.55
C LYS A 43 -3.39 14.80 13.44
N GLY A 44 -2.44 14.13 14.10
CA GLY A 44 -2.69 13.16 15.16
C GLY A 44 -1.85 11.89 15.01
N GLN A 45 -1.67 11.17 16.12
CA GLN A 45 -0.94 9.89 16.18
C GLN A 45 -1.54 8.81 15.27
N TRP A 46 -2.83 8.93 14.93
CA TRP A 46 -3.53 8.01 14.02
C TRP A 46 -2.93 8.00 12.61
N LEU A 47 -2.23 9.06 12.19
CA LEU A 47 -1.55 9.09 10.89
C LEU A 47 -0.47 8.01 10.79
N GLU A 48 0.29 7.82 11.88
CA GLU A 48 1.33 6.79 11.94
C GLU A 48 0.72 5.38 11.89
N ALA A 49 -0.38 5.14 12.63
CA ALA A 49 -1.14 3.90 12.55
C ALA A 49 -1.75 3.64 11.16
N ALA A 50 -2.04 4.69 10.40
CA ALA A 50 -2.49 4.61 9.01
C ALA A 50 -1.34 4.52 7.98
N GLY A 51 -0.08 4.42 8.42
CA GLY A 51 1.10 4.29 7.57
C GLY A 51 1.70 5.62 7.08
N PHE A 52 1.21 6.76 7.55
CA PHE A 52 1.74 8.11 7.25
C PHE A 52 2.74 8.54 8.32
N ALA A 53 3.77 7.74 8.55
CA ALA A 53 4.85 8.08 9.48
C ALA A 53 5.70 9.25 8.94
N THR A 54 6.47 9.88 9.85
CA THR A 54 7.37 10.96 9.47
C THR A 54 8.40 10.47 8.45
N GLY A 55 8.51 11.17 7.31
CA GLY A 55 9.43 10.82 6.23
C GLY A 55 8.88 9.80 5.23
N THR A 56 7.67 9.27 5.42
CA THR A 56 7.03 8.41 4.41
C THR A 56 6.59 9.25 3.20
N PRO A 57 7.02 8.90 1.97
CA PRO A 57 6.55 9.57 0.78
C PRO A 57 5.05 9.32 0.58
N VAL A 58 4.32 10.33 0.12
CA VAL A 58 2.87 10.26 -0.09
C VAL A 58 2.55 10.55 -1.55
N ASN A 59 1.74 9.69 -2.16
CA ASN A 59 1.15 9.94 -3.47
C ASN A 59 -0.21 10.64 -3.29
N VAL A 60 -0.43 11.69 -4.07
CA VAL A 60 -1.66 12.50 -4.03
C VAL A 60 -2.34 12.42 -5.39
N LYS A 61 -3.55 11.85 -5.43
CA LYS A 61 -4.40 11.85 -6.62
C LYS A 61 -5.57 12.81 -6.41
N VAL A 62 -5.74 13.74 -7.32
CA VAL A 62 -6.81 14.75 -7.27
C VAL A 62 -7.85 14.43 -8.35
N MET A 63 -9.11 14.44 -7.93
CA MET A 63 -10.30 14.27 -8.77
C MET A 63 -11.32 15.35 -8.40
N GLU A 64 -12.34 15.55 -9.23
CA GLU A 64 -13.42 16.48 -8.91
C GLU A 64 -14.11 16.05 -7.59
N GLY A 65 -14.08 16.92 -6.58
CA GLY A 65 -14.66 16.66 -5.26
C GLY A 65 -13.95 15.62 -4.39
N CYS A 66 -12.82 15.04 -4.83
CA CYS A 66 -12.15 13.96 -4.09
C CYS A 66 -10.62 14.05 -4.17
N ILE A 67 -9.96 13.86 -3.03
CA ILE A 67 -8.50 13.73 -2.94
C ILE A 67 -8.20 12.39 -2.30
N VAL A 68 -7.38 11.58 -2.97
CA VAL A 68 -6.90 10.30 -2.44
C VAL A 68 -5.43 10.47 -2.06
N LEU A 69 -5.13 10.19 -0.79
CA LEU A 69 -3.77 10.18 -0.24
C LEU A 69 -3.36 8.74 0.00
N THR A 70 -2.23 8.33 -0.56
CA THR A 70 -1.69 6.98 -0.36
C THR A 70 -0.28 7.10 0.17
N ALA A 71 -0.03 6.56 1.36
CA ALA A 71 1.32 6.40 1.86
C ALA A 71 2.06 5.39 0.98
N GLN A 72 3.20 5.79 0.44
CA GLN A 72 4.11 4.89 -0.22
C GLN A 72 5.12 4.47 0.86
N PRO A 73 4.97 3.29 1.49
CA PRO A 73 6.03 2.78 2.34
C PRO A 73 7.33 2.80 1.51
N PRO A 74 8.50 3.06 2.13
CA PRO A 74 9.76 2.84 1.44
C PRO A 74 9.63 1.47 0.80
N ALA A 75 9.73 1.40 -0.53
CA ALA A 75 9.54 0.17 -1.26
C ALA A 75 10.32 -0.86 -0.47
N ALA A 76 9.62 -1.81 0.18
CA ALA A 76 10.29 -2.91 0.84
C ALA A 76 11.08 -3.49 -0.31
N GLU A 77 12.37 -3.15 -0.33
CA GLU A 77 13.29 -3.38 -1.43
C GLU A 77 12.99 -4.80 -1.80
N GLU A 78 12.38 -5.03 -2.99
CA GLU A 78 11.73 -6.32 -3.24
C GLU A 78 12.76 -7.35 -2.83
N SER A 79 12.49 -8.05 -1.71
CA SER A 79 13.57 -8.77 -1.03
C SER A 79 14.21 -9.62 -2.10
N GLU A 80 15.54 -9.76 -2.12
CA GLU A 80 16.21 -10.56 -3.16
C GLU A 80 15.51 -11.92 -3.34
N LEU A 81 14.92 -12.44 -2.26
CA LEU A 81 13.97 -13.55 -2.22
C LEU A 81 12.72 -13.37 -3.10
N MET A 82 11.96 -12.28 -2.98
CA MET A 82 10.80 -11.97 -3.82
C MET A 82 11.18 -11.82 -5.30
N GLN A 83 12.31 -11.18 -5.60
CA GLN A 83 12.81 -11.11 -6.98
C GLN A 83 13.16 -12.50 -7.51
N SER A 84 13.82 -13.32 -6.69
CA SER A 84 14.15 -14.72 -7.02
C SER A 84 12.88 -15.55 -7.24
N LEU A 85 11.86 -15.39 -6.39
CA LEU A 85 10.57 -16.07 -6.56
C LEU A 85 9.89 -15.67 -7.87
N ARG A 86 9.89 -14.38 -8.24
CA ARG A 86 9.39 -13.91 -9.54
C ARG A 86 10.15 -14.55 -10.70
N GLN A 87 11.48 -14.73 -10.58
CA GLN A 87 12.27 -15.43 -11.59
C GLN A 87 11.89 -16.91 -11.68
N VAL A 88 11.67 -17.58 -10.56
CA VAL A 88 11.21 -18.99 -10.51
C VAL A 88 9.84 -19.16 -11.15
N CYS A 89 8.92 -18.20 -10.95
CA CYS A 89 7.61 -18.20 -11.61
C CYS A 89 7.69 -18.14 -13.15
N LYS A 90 8.80 -17.65 -13.73
CA LYS A 90 9.03 -17.64 -15.19
C LYS A 90 9.54 -18.98 -15.74
N LEU A 91 9.94 -19.92 -14.88
CA LEU A 91 10.45 -21.23 -15.29
C LEU A 91 9.30 -22.20 -15.64
N SER A 92 9.64 -23.32 -16.29
CA SER A 92 8.66 -24.38 -16.58
C SER A 92 8.22 -25.10 -15.30
N ALA A 93 7.02 -25.71 -15.33
CA ALA A 93 6.44 -26.42 -14.18
C ALA A 93 7.37 -27.48 -13.56
N ARG A 94 8.18 -28.17 -14.39
CA ARG A 94 9.16 -29.15 -13.91
C ARG A 94 10.27 -28.49 -13.08
N LYS A 95 10.78 -27.35 -13.53
CA LYS A 95 11.82 -26.58 -12.82
C LYS A 95 11.28 -25.95 -11.55
N GLN A 96 10.04 -25.45 -11.58
CA GLN A 96 9.37 -24.92 -10.38
C GLN A 96 9.23 -26.00 -9.29
N ARG A 97 8.85 -27.24 -9.66
CA ARG A 97 8.79 -28.36 -8.70
C ARG A 97 10.16 -28.69 -8.09
N GLN A 98 11.22 -28.75 -8.90
CA GLN A 98 12.57 -28.99 -8.38
C GLN A 98 13.01 -27.92 -7.37
N VAL A 99 12.65 -26.65 -7.61
CA VAL A 99 12.94 -25.56 -6.67
C VAL A 99 12.13 -25.72 -5.37
N GLN A 100 10.85 -26.08 -5.46
CA GLN A 100 10.01 -26.33 -4.28
C GLN A 100 10.53 -27.50 -3.44
N ASP A 101 10.89 -28.62 -4.08
CA ASP A 101 11.45 -29.79 -3.41
C ASP A 101 12.74 -29.42 -2.66
N PHE A 102 13.61 -28.62 -3.29
CA PHE A 102 14.86 -28.15 -2.68
C PHE A 102 14.62 -27.23 -1.47
N ILE A 103 13.66 -26.31 -1.55
CA ILE A 103 13.27 -25.46 -0.42
C ILE A 103 12.77 -26.34 0.75
N GLY A 104 12.01 -27.40 0.48
CA GLY A 104 11.58 -28.36 1.49
C GLY A 104 12.73 -29.07 2.19
N VAL A 105 13.76 -29.45 1.45
CA VAL A 105 14.98 -30.08 2.00
C VAL A 105 15.75 -29.11 2.91
N ILE A 106 15.88 -27.84 2.52
CA ILE A 106 16.57 -26.83 3.36
C ILE A 106 15.74 -26.52 4.62
N SER A 107 14.43 -26.35 4.49
CA SER A 107 13.55 -25.96 5.60
C SER A 107 13.44 -27.04 6.68
N SER A 108 13.56 -28.31 6.30
CA SER A 108 13.56 -29.45 7.23
C SER A 108 14.88 -29.64 7.99
N LYS A 109 15.93 -28.88 7.65
CA LYS A 109 17.24 -28.94 8.30
C LYS A 109 17.45 -27.75 9.24
N THR A 110 16.67 -27.67 10.31
CA THR A 110 16.97 -26.77 11.44
C THR A 110 18.07 -27.42 12.31
N PRO A 111 19.21 -26.76 12.59
CA PRO A 111 20.23 -27.33 13.45
C PRO A 111 19.77 -27.29 14.92
N ARG A 112 19.93 -28.42 15.63
CA ARG A 112 19.88 -28.48 17.10
C ARG A 112 21.11 -27.83 17.71
#